data_AF-A0A061GW83-F1
#
_entry.id   AF-A0A061GW83-F1
#
_cell.length_a   1.000
_cell.length_b   1.000
_cell.length_c   1.000
_cell.angle_alpha   90.00
_cell.angle_beta   90.00
_cell.angle_gamma   90.00
#
_symmetry.space_group_name_H-M   'P 1'
#
loop_
_entity.id
_entity.type
_entity.pdbx_description
1 polymer ?
#
loop_
_entity_poly.entity_id
_entity_poly.type
_entity_poly.pdbx_seq_one_letter_code
_entity_poly.pdbx_strand_id
1 'polypeptide(L)'
;MFKMDGFSGLLVRKLAPYYFLISMSDDELFEKLKKKHRGWPNNGFILVNIWLEDFVTKKSHRWVSVQGVLVHAWCHNTLSNIACVWGGIVFLDEKNQ
;
A
#
# COMPACT_ATOMS: atom_id res chain seq x y z
N MET A 1 10.82 19.25 1.80
CA MET A 1 10.69 19.16 0.33
C MET A 1 11.58 18.01 -0.13
N PHE A 2 11.02 16.84 -0.43
CA PHE A 2 11.79 15.67 -0.87
C PHE A 2 12.20 15.89 -2.33
N LYS A 3 13.49 16.16 -2.57
CA LYS A 3 14.08 16.28 -3.90
C LYS A 3 14.47 14.89 -4.37
N MET A 4 13.66 14.33 -5.27
CA MET A 4 14.00 13.14 -6.02
C MET A 4 14.70 13.59 -7.29
N ASP A 5 15.82 12.97 -7.65
CA ASP A 5 16.56 13.30 -8.86
C ASP A 5 15.64 13.32 -10.09
N GLY A 6 15.38 14.52 -10.59
CA GLY A 6 15.18 14.79 -12.02
C GLY A 6 13.86 14.40 -12.69
N PHE A 7 12.76 14.17 -11.99
CA PHE A 7 11.46 13.98 -12.65
C PHE A 7 10.48 15.13 -12.37
N SER A 8 10.38 16.06 -13.31
CA SER A 8 9.31 17.06 -13.40
C SER A 8 8.12 16.49 -14.17
N GLY A 9 6.88 16.77 -13.75
CA GLY A 9 5.67 16.34 -14.48
C GLY A 9 5.10 14.97 -14.07
N LEU A 10 5.56 14.41 -12.94
CA LEU A 10 4.94 13.25 -12.32
C LEU A 10 3.68 13.66 -11.55
N LEU A 11 2.56 12.99 -11.85
CA LEU A 11 1.32 13.13 -11.10
C LEU A 11 1.00 11.79 -10.43
N VAL A 12 0.97 11.79 -9.11
CA VAL A 12 0.69 10.62 -8.27
C VAL A 12 -0.74 10.72 -7.75
N ARG A 13 -1.57 9.70 -8.01
CA ARG A 13 -2.92 9.56 -7.45
C ARG A 13 -2.99 8.32 -6.55
N LYS A 14 -3.57 8.45 -5.36
CA LYS A 14 -3.85 7.30 -4.50
C LYS A 14 -5.09 6.56 -5.02
N LEU A 15 -4.98 5.27 -5.27
CA LEU A 15 -6.09 4.42 -5.72
C LEU A 15 -6.71 3.63 -4.58
N ALA A 16 -5.88 3.15 -3.66
CA ALA A 16 -6.27 2.39 -2.47
C ALA A 16 -5.18 2.52 -1.38
N PRO A 17 -5.36 2.00 -0.15
CA PRO A 17 -4.43 2.22 0.95
C PRO A 17 -2.95 1.95 0.63
N TYR A 18 -2.67 0.97 -0.24
CA TYR A 18 -1.32 0.59 -0.66
C TYR A 18 -1.13 0.59 -2.18
N TYR A 19 -2.00 1.29 -2.92
CA TYR A 19 -1.92 1.35 -4.38
C TYR A 19 -1.93 2.79 -4.85
N PHE A 20 -0.99 3.11 -5.72
CA PHE A 20 -0.78 4.44 -6.27
C PHE A 20 -0.67 4.35 -7.79
N LEU A 21 -1.36 5.24 -8.48
CA LEU A 21 -1.19 5.49 -9.90
C LEU A 21 -0.17 6.60 -10.07
N ILE A 22 0.88 6.31 -10.82
CA ILE A 22 1.86 7.31 -11.22
C ILE A 22 1.65 7.55 -12.71
N SER A 23 1.33 8.80 -13.05
CA SER A 23 1.13 9.26 -14.42
C SER A 23 2.17 10.31 -14.76
N MET A 24 2.58 10.35 -16.03
CA MET A 24 3.53 11.32 -16.56
C MET A 24 2.94 11.94 -17.81
N SER A 25 3.17 13.24 -18.01
CA SER A 25 2.75 13.96 -19.21
C SER A 25 3.73 13.82 -20.39
N ASP A 26 4.91 13.26 -20.15
CA ASP A 26 5.99 13.12 -21.12
C ASP A 26 6.20 11.64 -21.45
N ASP A 27 5.84 11.27 -22.67
CA ASP A 27 5.91 9.90 -23.18
C ASP A 27 7.36 9.40 -23.32
N GLU A 28 8.33 10.28 -23.62
CA GLU A 28 9.73 9.88 -23.70
C GLU A 28 10.29 9.53 -22.33
N LEU A 29 9.93 10.32 -21.31
CA LEU A 29 10.32 10.02 -19.93
C LEU A 29 9.67 8.73 -19.45
N PHE A 30 8.40 8.49 -19.79
CA PHE A 30 7.71 7.24 -19.47
C PHE A 30 8.42 6.03 -20.07
N GLU A 31 8.76 6.07 -21.37
CA GLU A 31 9.47 4.98 -22.04
C GLU A 31 10.90 4.78 -21.51
N LYS A 32 11.60 5.85 -21.11
CA LYS A 32 12.89 5.75 -20.41
C LYS A 32 12.74 5.06 -19.05
N LEU A 33 11.69 5.37 -18.29
CA LEU A 33 11.41 4.79 -16.97
C LEU A 33 11.04 3.31 -17.07
N LYS A 34 10.26 2.95 -18.09
CA LYS A 34 9.87 1.57 -18.41
C LYS A 34 11.08 0.71 -18.80
N LYS A 35 11.96 1.21 -19.66
CA LYS A 35 13.20 0.50 -20.05
C LYS A 35 14.17 0.36 -18.89
N LYS A 36 14.24 1.37 -18.01
CA LYS A 36 15.05 1.35 -16.80
C LYS A 36 14.27 0.69 -15.67
N HIS A 37 14.03 -0.62 -15.76
CA HIS A 37 13.48 -1.51 -14.72
C HIS A 37 14.27 -1.51 -13.38
N ARG A 38 15.10 -0.50 -13.11
CA ARG A 38 15.92 -0.30 -11.92
C ARG A 38 15.92 1.18 -11.46
N GLY A 39 14.81 1.88 -11.70
CA GLY A 39 14.61 3.25 -11.22
C GLY A 39 14.08 3.32 -9.78
N TRP A 40 13.91 4.55 -9.28
CA TRP A 40 13.32 4.87 -7.97
C TRP A 40 12.05 4.07 -7.59
N PRO A 41 11.10 3.78 -8.50
CA PRO A 41 9.90 3.04 -8.12
C PRO A 41 10.20 1.68 -7.49
N ASN A 42 11.27 1.00 -7.91
CA ASN A 42 11.60 -0.33 -7.39
C ASN A 42 12.24 -0.31 -5.99
N ASN A 43 12.66 0.86 -5.50
CA ASN A 43 13.17 1.00 -4.13
C ASN A 43 12.06 1.33 -3.11
N GLY A 44 10.93 1.87 -3.57
CA GLY A 44 9.81 2.29 -2.72
C GLY A 44 8.55 1.43 -2.84
N PHE A 45 8.42 0.66 -3.92
CA PHE A 45 7.25 -0.17 -4.20
C PHE A 45 7.65 -1.63 -4.36
N ILE A 46 6.85 -2.53 -3.77
CA ILE A 46 7.01 -3.98 -3.90
C ILE A 46 6.75 -4.44 -5.34
N LEU A 47 5.85 -3.75 -6.04
CA LEU A 47 5.42 -4.09 -7.39
C LEU A 47 5.16 -2.80 -8.17
N VAL A 48 5.70 -2.72 -9.38
CA VAL A 48 5.49 -1.61 -10.31
C VAL A 48 5.06 -2.20 -11.64
N ASN A 49 3.82 -1.95 -12.03
CA ASN A 49 3.23 -2.46 -13.27
C ASN A 49 2.80 -1.30 -14.17
N ILE A 50 2.68 -1.59 -15.46
CA ILE A 50 2.01 -0.70 -16.40
C ILE A 50 0.54 -0.61 -16.02
N TRP A 51 -0.03 0.60 -16.09
CA TRP A 51 -1.44 0.81 -15.81
C TRP A 51 -2.32 0.08 -16.84
N LEU A 52 -3.34 -0.59 -16.33
CA LEU A 52 -4.41 -1.19 -17.12
C LEU A 52 -5.74 -0.68 -16.56
N GLU A 53 -6.71 -0.40 -17.43
CA GLU A 53 -8.01 0.16 -17.02
C GLU A 53 -8.88 -0.81 -16.21
N ASP A 54 -8.49 -2.09 -16.12
CA ASP A 54 -9.15 -3.14 -15.36
C ASP A 54 -8.64 -3.24 -13.90
N PHE A 55 -7.99 -2.20 -13.39
CA PHE A 55 -7.47 -2.18 -12.02
C PHE A 55 -8.59 -2.44 -10.99
N VAL A 56 -8.53 -3.61 -10.36
CA VAL A 56 -9.41 -4.00 -9.26
C VAL A 56 -8.56 -4.42 -8.06
N THR A 57 -8.83 -3.83 -6.90
CA THR A 57 -8.21 -4.29 -5.65
C THR A 57 -8.93 -5.53 -5.15
N LYS A 58 -8.31 -6.71 -5.30
CA LYS A 58 -8.84 -7.97 -4.76
C LYS A 58 -8.90 -8.00 -3.22
N LYS A 59 -8.17 -7.10 -2.55
CA LYS A 59 -8.07 -7.01 -1.09
C LYS A 59 -8.41 -5.60 -0.62
N SER A 60 -9.36 -5.50 0.31
CA SER A 60 -9.70 -4.24 0.99
C SER A 60 -8.96 -4.18 2.32
N HIS A 61 -8.33 -3.05 2.61
CA HIS A 61 -7.77 -2.76 3.93
C HIS A 61 -8.67 -1.72 4.59
N ARG A 62 -9.20 -2.06 5.76
CA ARG A 62 -10.09 -1.19 6.53
C ARG A 62 -9.63 -1.17 7.98
N TRP A 63 -9.67 0.02 8.57
CA TRP A 63 -9.59 0.15 10.02
C TRP A 63 -10.95 -0.22 10.60
N VAL A 64 -10.97 -1.18 11.52
CA VAL A 64 -12.19 -1.60 12.22
C VAL A 64 -12.16 -0.98 13.61
N SER A 65 -13.21 -0.25 13.96
CA SER A 65 -13.38 0.24 15.32
C SER A 65 -13.89 -0.90 16.18
N VAL A 66 -13.17 -1.19 17.27
CA VAL A 66 -13.57 -2.19 18.27
C VAL A 66 -14.00 -1.43 19.53
N GLN A 67 -15.21 -1.72 20.00
CA GLN A 67 -15.80 -1.09 21.19
C GLN A 67 -16.19 -2.17 22.21
N GLY A 68 -16.20 -1.81 23.49
CA GLY A 68 -16.63 -2.70 24.59
C GLY A 68 -15.58 -3.69 25.10
N VAL A 69 -14.36 -3.68 24.54
CA VAL A 69 -13.23 -4.46 25.07
C VAL A 69 -12.54 -3.68 26.17
N LEU A 70 -12.43 -4.27 27.36
CA LEU A 70 -11.72 -3.67 28.48
C LEU A 70 -10.23 -3.54 28.13
N VAL A 71 -9.61 -2.41 28.49
CA VAL A 71 -8.19 -2.14 28.15
C VAL A 71 -7.25 -3.24 28.68
N HIS A 72 -7.50 -3.76 29.87
CA HIS A 72 -6.69 -4.85 30.44
C HIS A 72 -6.93 -6.22 29.77
N ALA A 73 -8.04 -6.38 29.04
CA ALA A 73 -8.35 -7.59 28.28
C ALA A 73 -7.78 -7.54 26.86
N TRP A 74 -7.14 -6.43 26.44
CA TRP A 74 -6.47 -6.36 25.15
C TRP A 74 -5.17 -7.17 25.17
N CYS A 75 -5.23 -8.36 24.59
CA CYS A 75 -4.08 -9.23 24.38
C CYS A 75 -4.16 -9.92 23.01
N HIS A 76 -3.11 -10.67 22.66
CA HIS A 76 -3.03 -11.42 21.40
C HIS A 76 -4.29 -12.28 21.19
N ASN A 77 -4.71 -13.05 22.19
CA ASN A 77 -5.89 -13.92 22.08
C ASN A 77 -7.18 -13.12 21.83
N THR A 78 -7.38 -12.00 22.53
CA THR A 78 -8.58 -11.17 22.35
C THR A 78 -8.63 -10.59 20.94
N LEU A 79 -7.49 -10.10 20.42
CA LEU A 79 -7.42 -9.55 19.06
C LEU A 79 -7.61 -10.63 18.00
N SER A 80 -7.03 -11.80 18.22
CA SER A 80 -7.21 -12.94 17.34
C SER A 80 -8.68 -13.40 17.29
N ASN A 81 -9.34 -13.51 18.44
CA ASN A 81 -10.75 -13.88 18.50
C ASN A 81 -11.65 -12.88 17.76
N ILE A 82 -11.39 -11.58 17.92
CA ILE A 82 -12.15 -10.55 17.22
C ILE A 82 -11.90 -10.61 15.72
N ALA A 83 -10.64 -10.72 15.30
CA ALA A 83 -10.29 -10.78 13.88
C ALA A 83 -10.89 -12.02 13.18
N CYS A 84 -10.96 -13.16 13.88
CA CYS A 84 -11.60 -14.39 13.37
C CYS A 84 -13.08 -14.20 12.98
N VAL A 85 -13.80 -13.24 13.56
CA VAL A 85 -15.19 -12.93 13.17
C VAL A 85 -15.24 -12.30 11.77
N TRP A 86 -14.19 -11.60 11.37
CA TRP A 86 -14.10 -10.90 10.08
C TRP A 86 -13.41 -11.72 8.99
N GLY A 87 -12.67 -12.77 9.37
CA GLY A 87 -11.97 -13.66 8.45
C GLY A 87 -10.70 -14.26 9.04
N GLY A 88 -9.83 -14.80 8.18
CA GLY A 88 -8.54 -15.33 8.60
C GLY A 88 -7.53 -14.24 8.93
N ILE A 89 -6.82 -14.39 10.05
CA ILE A 89 -5.70 -13.52 10.40
C ILE A 89 -4.51 -13.92 9.55
N VAL A 90 -3.98 -12.97 8.80
CA VAL A 90 -2.79 -13.18 7.95
C VAL A 90 -1.51 -12.82 8.70
N PHE A 91 -1.57 -11.80 9.57
CA PHE A 91 -0.44 -11.30 10.30
C PHE A 91 -0.91 -10.49 11.53
N LEU A 92 -0.18 -10.60 12.63
CA LEU A 92 -0.39 -9.82 13.84
C LEU A 92 0.99 -9.31 14.28
N ASP A 93 1.15 -7.99 14.34
CA ASP A 93 2.44 -7.38 14.69
C ASP A 93 2.64 -7.50 16.20
N GLU A 94 3.62 -8.29 16.62
CA GLU A 94 4.09 -8.32 18.00
C GLU A 94 5.27 -7.35 18.13
N LYS A 95 4.98 -6.12 18.55
CA LYS A 95 6.05 -5.31 19.12
C LYS A 95 6.42 -5.95 20.45
N ASN A 96 7.53 -6.69 20.44
CA ASN A 96 8.23 -7.09 21.67
C ASN A 96 8.35 -5.85 22.56
N GLN A 97 7.60 -5.85 23.66
CA GLN A 97 7.72 -4.87 24.74
C GLN A 97 9.03 -5.10 25.49
#